data_AF-A0A0M6YQN0-F1
#
_entry.id   AF-A0A0M6YQN0-F1
#
_cell.length_a   1.000
_cell.length_b   1.000
_cell.length_c   1.000
_cell.angle_alpha   90.00
_cell.angle_beta   90.00
_cell.angle_gamma   90.00
#
_symmetry.space_group_name_H-M   'P 1'
#
loop_
_entity.id
_entity.type
_entity.pdbx_description
1 polymer ?
#
loop_
_entity_poly.entity_id
_entity_poly.type
_entity_poly.pdbx_seq_one_letter_code
_entity_poly.pdbx_strand_id
1 'polypeptide(L)'
;MPFAILALSVVSRWRMPVVFAVVLALVILSAGVFVTFISMALAVGGTEMTILHGTALTLACVTSILLVSAVGQKAWSVVFGIFLFPVLVGVWSLAVVPLAYSSAVEISSNRPFCIGEHSPIDKELHAIMGLRGLSFYTTRSGYKIGDAWYFHGLLLIETEGETNVYNWSPRRMAFQTVERPRLLIASPFGACEPRKGFFERLSLF
;
A
#
# COMPACT_ATOMS: atom_id res chain seq x y z
N MET A 1 -4.52 4.92 14.28
CA MET A 1 -3.28 4.96 15.11
C MET A 1 -2.68 6.37 15.24
N PRO A 2 -2.36 7.13 14.19
CA PRO A 2 -1.68 8.44 14.33
C PRO A 2 -2.49 9.48 15.12
N PHE A 3 -3.82 9.57 14.92
CA PHE A 3 -4.69 10.47 15.69
C PHE A 3 -4.84 10.07 17.16
N ALA A 4 -4.76 8.78 17.48
CA ALA A 4 -4.81 8.31 18.86
C ALA A 4 -3.54 8.71 19.62
N ILE A 5 -2.37 8.65 18.97
CA ILE A 5 -1.10 9.10 19.54
C ILE A 5 -1.09 10.63 19.70
N LEU A 6 -1.61 11.38 18.73
CA LEU A 6 -1.76 12.84 18.85
C LEU A 6 -2.71 13.22 20.00
N ALA A 7 -3.84 12.52 20.13
CA ALA A 7 -4.76 12.72 21.25
C ALA A 7 -4.09 12.38 22.59
N LEU A 8 -3.35 11.26 22.65
CA LEU A 8 -2.57 10.87 23.82
C LEU A 8 -1.47 11.86 24.15
N SER A 9 -0.76 12.43 23.17
CA SER A 9 0.32 13.40 23.44
C SER A 9 -0.21 14.73 23.97
N VAL A 10 -1.43 15.11 23.59
CA VAL A 10 -2.11 16.33 24.06
C VAL A 10 -2.76 16.12 25.43
N VAL A 11 -3.38 14.96 25.67
CA VAL A 11 -4.15 14.66 26.90
C VAL A 11 -3.29 14.09 28.02
N SER A 12 -2.19 13.40 27.69
CA SER A 12 -1.30 12.80 28.68
C SER A 12 -0.45 13.86 29.37
N ARG A 13 -0.51 13.88 30.72
CA ARG A 13 0.46 14.61 31.55
C ARG A 13 1.82 13.91 31.64
N TRP A 14 1.91 12.66 31.19
CA TRP A 14 3.16 11.90 31.14
C TRP A 14 3.92 12.27 29.87
N ARG A 15 4.97 13.08 30.04
CA ARG A 15 5.92 13.38 28.98
C ARG A 15 7.15 12.51 29.13
N MET A 16 7.56 11.89 28.03
CA MET A 16 8.78 11.09 27.99
C MET A 16 10.00 12.02 28.14
N PRO A 17 11.01 11.66 28.96
CA PRO A 17 12.26 12.41 29.04
C PRO A 17 12.92 12.53 27.66
N VAL A 18 13.37 13.73 27.30
CA VAL A 18 13.87 14.03 25.95
C VAL A 18 15.02 13.11 25.54
N VAL A 19 15.99 12.88 26.43
CA VAL A 19 17.15 12.03 26.15
C VAL A 19 16.71 10.60 25.78
N PHE A 20 15.80 10.03 26.58
CA PHE A 20 15.28 8.69 26.33
C PHE A 20 14.51 8.62 25.00
N ALA A 21 13.64 9.61 24.74
CA ALA A 21 12.89 9.68 23.49
C ALA A 21 13.81 9.80 22.26
N VAL A 22 14.87 10.60 22.34
CA VAL A 22 15.86 10.78 21.26
C VAL A 22 16.65 9.50 21.01
N VAL A 23 17.13 8.83 22.06
CA VAL A 23 17.85 7.55 21.90
C VAL A 23 16.93 6.51 21.25
N LEU A 24 15.69 6.37 21.75
CA LEU A 24 14.73 5.43 21.17
C LEU A 24 14.40 5.77 19.71
N ALA A 25 14.19 7.05 19.40
CA ALA A 25 13.97 7.53 18.05
C ALA A 25 15.14 7.19 17.11
N LEU A 26 16.39 7.36 17.55
CA LEU A 26 17.58 7.02 16.77
C LEU A 26 17.71 5.52 16.52
N VAL A 27 17.39 4.69 17.51
CA VAL A 27 17.37 3.23 17.36
C VAL A 27 16.32 2.81 16.32
N ILE A 28 15.09 3.34 16.43
CA ILE A 28 14.01 3.04 15.49
C ILE A 28 14.34 3.56 14.08
N LEU A 29 14.93 4.76 13.97
CA LEU A 29 15.36 5.32 12.69
C LEU A 29 16.39 4.41 12.02
N SER A 30 17.42 3.99 12.76
CA SER A 30 18.49 3.14 12.25
C SER A 30 17.97 1.77 11.82
N ALA A 31 17.12 1.15 12.65
CA ALA A 31 16.48 -0.12 12.33
C ALA A 31 15.55 -0.01 11.11
N GLY A 32 14.72 1.04 11.05
CA GLY A 32 13.80 1.28 9.94
C GLY A 32 14.53 1.51 8.60
N VAL A 33 15.60 2.30 8.62
CA VAL A 33 16.47 2.51 7.45
C VAL A 33 17.10 1.19 7.01
N PHE A 34 17.67 0.42 7.95
CA PHE A 34 18.27 -0.88 7.65
C PHE A 34 17.28 -1.87 7.03
N VAL A 35 16.09 -2.01 7.63
CA VAL A 35 15.02 -2.88 7.11
C VAL A 35 14.54 -2.42 5.74
N THR A 36 14.45 -1.10 5.50
CA THR A 36 14.08 -0.54 4.20
C THR A 36 15.13 -0.89 3.14
N PHE A 37 16.42 -0.74 3.45
CA PHE A 37 17.50 -1.11 2.53
C PHE A 37 17.54 -2.61 2.22
N ILE A 38 17.37 -3.47 3.23
CA ILE A 38 17.25 -4.92 2.99
C ILE A 38 16.05 -5.20 2.08
N SER A 39 14.91 -4.60 2.39
CA SER A 39 13.68 -4.79 1.60
C SER A 39 13.85 -4.32 0.16
N MET A 40 14.59 -3.23 -0.08
CA MET A 40 14.95 -2.77 -1.42
C MET A 40 15.90 -3.73 -2.13
N ALA A 41 16.91 -4.27 -1.45
CA ALA A 41 17.85 -5.21 -2.03
C ALA A 41 17.18 -6.55 -2.41
N LEU A 42 16.17 -6.96 -1.64
CA LEU A 42 15.36 -8.15 -1.92
C LEU A 42 14.20 -7.87 -2.88
N ALA A 43 13.80 -6.60 -3.05
CA ALA A 43 12.75 -6.21 -3.97
C ALA A 43 13.26 -6.33 -5.40
N VAL A 44 12.65 -7.24 -6.15
CA VAL A 44 12.97 -7.41 -7.57
C VAL A 44 12.39 -6.24 -8.38
N GLY A 45 11.39 -5.50 -7.85
CA GLY A 45 10.86 -4.25 -8.41
C GLY A 45 10.07 -3.41 -7.41
N GLY A 46 9.47 -2.30 -7.87
CA GLY A 46 8.67 -1.43 -7.00
C GLY A 46 9.48 -0.76 -5.88
N THR A 47 10.79 -0.58 -6.09
CA THR A 47 11.74 -0.02 -5.10
C THR A 47 11.31 1.36 -4.60
N GLU A 48 10.75 2.20 -5.47
CA GLU A 48 10.19 3.51 -5.10
C GLU A 48 9.07 3.40 -4.06
N MET A 49 8.15 2.45 -4.24
CA MET A 49 7.05 2.21 -3.29
C MET A 49 7.58 1.60 -1.98
N THR A 50 8.59 0.73 -2.05
CA THR A 50 9.28 0.21 -0.86
C THR A 50 9.95 1.33 -0.07
N ILE A 51 10.62 2.28 -0.73
CA ILE A 51 11.21 3.47 -0.09
C ILE A 51 10.12 4.34 0.53
N LEU A 52 9.06 4.63 -0.21
CA LEU A 52 7.96 5.47 0.26
C LEU A 52 7.32 4.86 1.52
N HIS A 53 7.00 3.57 1.48
CA HIS A 53 6.40 2.85 2.60
C HIS A 53 7.37 2.79 3.80
N GLY A 54 8.61 2.36 3.58
CA GLY A 54 9.63 2.25 4.64
C GLY A 54 9.91 3.59 5.30
N THR A 55 10.03 4.67 4.51
CA THR A 55 10.25 6.04 4.99
C THR A 55 9.05 6.55 5.77
N ALA A 56 7.83 6.39 5.23
CA ALA A 56 6.61 6.81 5.92
C ALA A 56 6.45 6.08 7.26
N LEU A 57 6.61 4.75 7.29
CA LEU A 57 6.49 3.98 8.52
C LEU A 57 7.55 4.36 9.56
N THR A 58 8.81 4.49 9.14
CA THR A 58 9.91 4.88 10.04
C THR A 58 9.69 6.27 10.62
N LEU A 59 9.34 7.25 9.77
CA LEU A 59 9.03 8.60 10.23
C LEU A 59 7.81 8.62 11.15
N ALA A 60 6.76 7.85 10.86
CA ALA A 60 5.58 7.75 11.72
C ALA A 60 5.96 7.33 13.14
N CYS A 61 6.78 6.29 13.28
CA CYS A 61 7.25 5.81 14.58
C CYS A 61 8.14 6.84 15.30
N VAL A 62 9.16 7.36 14.61
CA VAL A 62 10.12 8.32 15.17
C VAL A 62 9.43 9.59 15.64
N THR A 63 8.60 10.19 14.80
CA THR A 63 7.91 11.44 15.14
C THR A 63 6.83 11.22 16.19
N SER A 64 6.15 10.07 16.21
CA SER A 64 5.21 9.72 17.29
C SER A 64 5.90 9.70 18.67
N ILE A 65 7.08 9.08 18.77
CA ILE A 65 7.87 9.04 20.01
C ILE A 65 8.27 10.47 20.43
N LEU A 66 8.77 11.27 19.48
CA LEU A 66 9.23 12.62 19.75
C LEU A 66 8.08 13.59 20.09
N LEU A 67 6.88 13.41 19.53
CA LEU A 67 5.70 14.23 19.85
C LEU A 67 5.18 14.04 21.28
N VAL A 68 5.40 12.86 21.88
CA VAL A 68 5.03 12.54 23.27
C VAL A 68 6.14 12.94 24.27
N SER A 69 7.30 13.35 23.78
CA SER A 69 8.44 13.76 24.62
C SER A 69 8.32 15.19 25.14
N ALA A 70 9.08 15.53 26.18
CA ALA A 70 9.12 16.88 26.77
C ALA A 70 9.93 17.90 25.94
N VAL A 71 9.92 17.78 24.60
CA VAL A 71 10.61 18.73 23.70
C VAL A 71 9.99 20.12 23.79
N GLY A 72 10.84 21.15 23.62
CA GLY A 72 10.40 22.53 23.57
C GLY A 72 9.48 22.82 22.38
N GLN A 73 8.65 23.86 22.46
CA GLN A 73 7.61 24.18 21.48
C GLN A 73 8.12 24.35 20.03
N LYS A 74 9.32 24.93 19.86
CA LYS A 74 9.96 25.05 18.53
C LYS A 74 10.28 23.68 17.94
N ALA A 75 10.89 22.78 18.71
CA ALA A 75 11.21 21.43 18.27
C ALA A 75 9.94 20.61 18.01
N TRP A 76 8.92 20.76 18.86
CA TRP A 76 7.62 20.11 18.67
C TRP A 76 6.99 20.48 17.33
N SER A 77 7.03 21.75 16.93
CA SER A 77 6.47 22.23 15.66
C SER A 77 7.17 21.60 14.45
N VAL A 78 8.50 21.44 14.52
CA VAL A 78 9.29 20.76 13.47
C VAL A 78 8.92 19.28 13.39
N VAL A 79 8.87 18.59 14.54
CA VAL A 79 8.49 17.16 14.60
C VAL A 79 7.08 16.96 14.06
N PHE A 80 6.13 17.83 14.40
CA PHE A 80 4.77 17.81 13.88
C PHE A 80 4.75 18.00 12.37
N GLY A 81 5.53 18.94 11.83
CA GLY A 81 5.68 19.13 10.38
C GLY A 81 6.17 17.88 9.66
N ILE A 82 7.16 17.18 10.22
CA ILE A 82 7.66 15.90 9.68
C ILE A 82 6.60 14.79 9.78
N PHE A 83 5.83 14.77 10.87
CA PHE A 83 4.73 13.81 11.07
C PHE A 83 3.59 13.95 10.05
N LEU A 84 3.45 15.10 9.39
CA LEU A 84 2.46 15.26 8.32
C LEU A 84 2.74 14.35 7.12
N PHE A 85 4.01 14.07 6.80
CA PHE A 85 4.36 13.19 5.68
C PHE A 85 3.73 11.79 5.79
N PRO A 86 3.94 11.01 6.87
CA PRO A 86 3.31 9.70 6.98
C PRO A 86 1.77 9.76 7.06
N VAL A 87 1.22 10.84 7.63
CA VAL A 87 -0.24 11.06 7.62
C VAL A 87 -0.75 11.21 6.19
N LEU A 88 -0.10 12.05 5.37
CA LEU A 88 -0.47 12.25 3.98
C LEU A 88 -0.33 10.97 3.15
N VAL A 89 0.74 10.20 3.35
CA VAL A 89 0.91 8.89 2.70
C VAL A 89 -0.21 7.93 3.10
N GLY A 90 -0.59 7.90 4.38
CA GLY A 90 -1.71 7.11 4.87
C GLY A 90 -3.05 7.54 4.26
N VAL A 91 -3.32 8.84 4.20
CA VAL A 91 -4.53 9.41 3.58
C VAL A 91 -4.59 9.08 2.10
N TRP A 92 -3.49 9.28 1.37
CA TRP A 92 -3.39 8.90 -0.05
C TRP A 92 -3.65 7.41 -0.24
N SER A 93 -3.04 6.55 0.57
CA SER A 93 -3.24 5.10 0.52
C SER A 93 -4.72 4.72 0.71
N LEU A 94 -5.40 5.35 1.66
CA LEU A 94 -6.84 5.13 1.89
C LEU A 94 -7.71 5.71 0.78
N ALA A 95 -7.35 6.86 0.21
CA ALA A 95 -8.07 7.48 -0.90
C ALA A 95 -8.04 6.61 -2.18
N VAL A 96 -7.07 5.71 -2.32
CA VAL A 96 -7.02 4.74 -3.41
C VAL A 96 -8.16 3.72 -3.33
N VAL A 97 -8.64 3.37 -2.13
CA VAL A 97 -9.73 2.39 -1.94
C VAL A 97 -10.98 2.74 -2.74
N PRO A 98 -11.61 3.93 -2.57
CA PRO A 98 -12.79 4.28 -3.35
C PRO A 98 -12.50 4.41 -4.86
N LEU A 99 -11.29 4.81 -5.26
CA LEU A 99 -10.91 4.94 -6.68
C LEU A 99 -10.77 3.58 -7.37
N ALA A 100 -10.10 2.63 -6.72
CA ALA A 100 -9.99 1.26 -7.20
C ALA A 100 -11.35 0.57 -7.22
N TYR A 101 -12.16 0.77 -6.18
CA TYR A 101 -13.53 0.28 -6.12
C TYR A 101 -14.38 0.83 -7.27
N SER A 102 -14.42 2.16 -7.46
CA SER A 102 -15.24 2.77 -8.50
C SER A 102 -14.79 2.34 -9.90
N SER A 103 -13.47 2.30 -10.15
CA SER A 103 -12.92 1.83 -11.42
C SER A 103 -13.29 0.37 -11.70
N ALA A 104 -13.26 -0.51 -10.70
CA ALA A 104 -13.68 -1.90 -10.87
C ALA A 104 -15.18 -2.04 -11.14
N VAL A 105 -16.04 -1.28 -10.44
CA VAL A 105 -17.49 -1.28 -10.68
C VAL A 105 -17.82 -0.78 -12.09
N GLU A 106 -17.21 0.34 -12.50
CA GLU A 106 -17.43 0.95 -13.81
C GLU A 106 -17.06 -0.02 -14.95
N ILE A 107 -15.86 -0.59 -14.88
CA ILE A 107 -15.34 -1.50 -15.92
C ILE A 107 -16.06 -2.84 -15.91
N SER A 108 -16.44 -3.37 -14.75
CA SER A 108 -17.18 -4.64 -14.68
C SER A 108 -18.61 -4.50 -15.18
N SER A 109 -19.26 -3.34 -15.02
CA SER A 109 -20.63 -3.10 -15.51
C SER A 109 -21.62 -4.23 -15.10
N ASN A 110 -21.56 -4.67 -13.84
CA ASN A 110 -22.33 -5.81 -13.26
C ASN A 110 -21.98 -7.21 -13.80
N ARG A 111 -20.93 -7.36 -14.62
CA ARG A 111 -20.42 -8.67 -15.02
C ARG A 111 -19.69 -9.37 -13.86
N PRO A 112 -19.58 -10.71 -13.85
CA PRO A 112 -18.74 -11.42 -12.90
C PRO A 112 -17.30 -10.93 -12.98
N PHE A 113 -16.70 -10.61 -11.83
CA PHE A 113 -15.31 -10.15 -11.76
C PHE A 113 -14.63 -10.63 -10.48
N CYS A 114 -13.30 -10.51 -10.45
CA CYS A 114 -12.51 -10.70 -9.24
C CYS A 114 -11.29 -9.75 -9.26
N ILE A 115 -10.75 -9.46 -8.08
CA ILE A 115 -9.52 -8.69 -7.92
C ILE A 115 -8.50 -9.55 -7.19
N GLY A 116 -7.26 -9.61 -7.69
CA GLY A 116 -6.20 -10.42 -7.09
C GLY A 116 -4.79 -9.87 -7.34
N GLU A 117 -3.81 -10.41 -6.62
CA GLU A 117 -2.38 -10.16 -6.84
C GLU A 117 -1.87 -11.06 -7.98
N HIS A 118 -1.00 -10.53 -8.85
CA HIS A 118 -0.32 -11.38 -9.83
C HIS A 118 0.74 -12.24 -9.14
N SER A 119 0.35 -13.48 -8.83
CA SER A 119 1.14 -14.44 -8.06
C SER A 119 1.03 -15.85 -8.69
N PRO A 120 2.04 -16.72 -8.54
CA PRO A 120 1.97 -18.13 -8.96
C PRO A 120 0.89 -18.94 -8.23
N ILE A 121 0.43 -18.43 -7.10
CA ILE A 121 -0.65 -18.97 -6.28
C ILE A 121 -1.79 -17.97 -6.32
N ASP A 122 -3.03 -18.46 -6.39
CA ASP A 122 -4.23 -17.65 -6.23
C ASP A 122 -4.10 -16.78 -4.98
N LYS A 123 -4.21 -15.47 -5.19
CA LYS A 123 -4.12 -14.45 -4.16
C LYS A 123 -5.22 -13.43 -4.41
N GLU A 124 -6.43 -13.94 -4.36
CA GLU A 124 -7.62 -13.12 -4.37
C GLU A 124 -7.64 -12.11 -3.21
N LEU A 125 -8.17 -10.94 -3.50
CA LEU A 125 -8.48 -9.93 -2.50
C LEU A 125 -9.59 -10.44 -1.58
N HIS A 126 -9.32 -10.52 -0.27
CA HIS A 126 -10.30 -10.96 0.73
C HIS A 126 -10.96 -9.83 1.53
N ALA A 127 -10.35 -8.64 1.53
CA ALA A 127 -10.85 -7.48 2.27
C ALA A 127 -10.82 -6.21 1.41
N ILE A 128 -11.83 -5.34 1.54
CA ILE A 128 -11.91 -4.06 0.82
C ILE A 128 -10.68 -3.19 1.08
N MET A 129 -10.17 -3.21 2.31
CA MET A 129 -8.99 -2.45 2.70
C MET A 129 -7.70 -2.92 2.03
N GLY A 130 -7.68 -4.09 1.39
CA GLY A 130 -6.58 -4.52 0.53
C GLY A 130 -6.45 -3.69 -0.76
N LEU A 131 -7.49 -2.92 -1.14
CA LEU A 131 -7.42 -1.95 -2.26
C LEU A 131 -6.61 -0.69 -1.94
N ARG A 132 -6.16 -0.50 -0.69
CA ARG A 132 -5.39 0.70 -0.30
C ARG A 132 -4.07 0.76 -1.06
N GLY A 133 -3.60 1.95 -1.40
CA GLY A 133 -2.42 2.14 -2.26
C GLY A 133 -1.15 1.46 -1.76
N LEU A 134 -0.93 1.39 -0.44
CA LEU A 134 0.20 0.69 0.20
C LEU A 134 0.04 -0.84 0.30
N SER A 135 -1.07 -1.41 -0.16
CA SER A 135 -1.25 -2.86 -0.32
C SER A 135 -1.51 -3.26 -1.76
N PHE A 136 -1.82 -2.28 -2.61
CA PHE A 136 -2.18 -2.45 -4.00
C PHE A 136 -1.03 -2.03 -4.94
N TYR A 137 0.17 -2.55 -4.64
CA TYR A 137 1.38 -2.43 -5.47
C TYR A 137 2.20 -3.71 -5.42
N THR A 138 2.99 -3.95 -6.47
CA THR A 138 3.90 -5.11 -6.52
C THR A 138 5.33 -4.71 -6.15
N THR A 139 5.99 -5.52 -5.32
CA THR A 139 7.44 -5.46 -5.06
C THR A 139 8.25 -6.37 -6.01
N ARG A 140 7.57 -6.99 -6.98
CA ARG A 140 8.18 -7.77 -8.05
C ARG A 140 8.25 -6.89 -9.31
N SER A 141 9.40 -6.79 -9.97
CA SER A 141 9.49 -6.05 -11.23
C SER A 141 8.98 -6.91 -12.36
N GLY A 142 8.10 -6.32 -13.17
CA GLY A 142 8.09 -6.58 -14.60
C GLY A 142 8.75 -5.41 -15.31
N TYR A 143 10.08 -5.43 -15.51
CA TYR A 143 10.69 -5.19 -16.82
C TYR A 143 12.20 -5.47 -16.88
N LYS A 144 12.55 -6.32 -17.87
CA LYS A 144 13.80 -6.38 -18.66
C LYS A 144 15.07 -7.00 -18.08
N ILE A 145 14.99 -8.08 -17.30
CA ILE A 145 15.93 -9.20 -17.45
C ILE A 145 15.12 -10.50 -17.28
N GLY A 146 14.76 -11.14 -18.40
CA GLY A 146 14.05 -12.42 -18.42
C GLY A 146 12.54 -12.33 -18.22
N ASP A 147 11.83 -11.97 -19.30
CA ASP A 147 10.58 -12.63 -19.74
C ASP A 147 9.28 -12.58 -18.89
N ALA A 148 9.29 -12.21 -17.60
CA ALA A 148 8.08 -12.13 -16.78
C ALA A 148 7.58 -10.69 -16.56
N TRP A 149 6.27 -10.46 -16.69
CA TRP A 149 5.59 -9.21 -16.33
C TRP A 149 4.85 -9.40 -15.00
N TYR A 150 5.07 -8.55 -13.99
CA TYR A 150 4.29 -8.58 -12.74
C TYR A 150 3.35 -7.37 -12.67
N PHE A 151 2.10 -7.62 -12.27
CA PHE A 151 1.04 -6.60 -12.22
C PHE A 151 0.85 -6.09 -10.79
N HIS A 152 0.42 -4.83 -10.66
CA HIS A 152 0.25 -4.18 -9.35
C HIS A 152 -1.01 -4.66 -8.63
N GLY A 153 -2.04 -4.96 -9.40
CA GLY A 153 -3.31 -5.52 -8.96
C GLY A 153 -4.11 -5.87 -10.21
N LEU A 154 -4.63 -7.08 -10.27
CA LEU A 154 -5.36 -7.59 -11.42
C LEU A 154 -6.86 -7.51 -11.16
N LEU A 155 -7.59 -7.03 -12.16
CA LEU A 155 -9.05 -7.14 -12.25
C LEU A 155 -9.34 -8.06 -13.43
N LEU A 156 -9.97 -9.21 -13.14
CA LEU A 156 -10.40 -10.16 -14.16
C LEU A 156 -11.92 -10.07 -14.27
N ILE A 157 -12.43 -9.94 -15.49
CA ILE A 157 -13.86 -9.82 -15.77
C ILE A 157 -14.26 -10.87 -16.79
N GLU A 158 -15.30 -11.64 -16.49
CA GLU A 158 -15.87 -12.60 -17.42
C GLU A 158 -16.91 -11.93 -18.33
N THR A 159 -16.72 -12.04 -19.64
CA THR A 159 -17.62 -11.50 -20.68
C THR A 159 -17.82 -12.56 -21.76
N GLU A 160 -19.05 -13.06 -21.91
CA GLU A 160 -19.42 -13.99 -22.99
C GLU A 160 -18.51 -15.23 -23.11
N GLY A 161 -18.00 -15.74 -21.98
CA GLY A 161 -17.09 -16.90 -21.94
C GLY A 161 -15.61 -16.56 -22.12
N GLU A 162 -15.25 -15.29 -22.27
CA GLU A 162 -13.87 -14.81 -22.27
C GLU A 162 -13.53 -14.01 -21.01
N THR A 163 -12.33 -14.19 -20.49
CA THR A 163 -11.81 -13.42 -19.36
C THR A 163 -10.98 -12.24 -19.86
N ASN A 164 -11.47 -11.03 -19.61
CA ASN A 164 -10.74 -9.78 -19.83
C ASN A 164 -9.87 -9.45 -18.62
N VAL A 165 -8.64 -9.01 -18.87
CA VAL A 165 -7.65 -8.76 -17.81
C VAL A 165 -7.28 -7.28 -17.79
N TYR A 166 -7.32 -6.68 -16.61
CA TYR A 166 -6.95 -5.30 -16.37
C TYR A 166 -5.92 -5.22 -15.25
N ASN A 167 -4.98 -4.29 -15.35
CA ASN A 167 -3.98 -4.00 -14.33
C ASN A 167 -4.22 -2.62 -13.72
N TRP A 168 -4.08 -2.51 -12.39
CA TRP A 168 -4.08 -1.25 -11.69
C TRP A 168 -2.92 -0.36 -12.14
N SER A 169 -3.22 0.88 -12.50
CA SER A 169 -2.23 1.91 -12.81
C SER A 169 -2.19 2.95 -11.70
N PRO A 170 -1.14 2.98 -10.85
CA PRO A 170 -0.99 4.03 -9.84
C PRO A 170 -0.93 5.44 -10.44
N ARG A 171 -0.44 5.57 -11.68
CA ARG A 171 -0.35 6.86 -12.38
C ARG A 171 -1.72 7.37 -12.85
N ARG A 172 -2.59 6.47 -13.33
CA ARG A 172 -3.94 6.83 -13.80
C ARG A 172 -5.00 6.71 -12.71
N MET A 173 -4.64 6.11 -11.57
CA MET A 173 -5.55 5.79 -10.47
C MET A 173 -6.79 5.00 -10.94
N ALA A 174 -6.57 4.08 -11.88
CA ALA A 174 -7.62 3.28 -12.50
C ALA A 174 -7.05 1.93 -13.00
N PHE A 175 -7.92 0.94 -13.15
CA PHE A 175 -7.60 -0.27 -13.89
C PHE A 175 -7.50 0.03 -15.38
N GLN A 176 -6.52 -0.59 -16.04
CA GLN A 176 -6.24 -0.40 -17.46
C GLN A 176 -6.12 -1.76 -18.14
N THR A 177 -6.63 -1.88 -19.36
CA THR A 177 -6.60 -3.14 -20.11
C THR A 177 -5.17 -3.64 -20.26
N VAL A 178 -4.96 -4.94 -20.04
CA VAL A 178 -3.71 -5.62 -20.38
C VAL A 178 -3.83 -6.05 -21.85
N GLU A 179 -2.96 -5.55 -22.70
CA GLU A 179 -2.94 -5.95 -24.12
C GLU A 179 -2.39 -7.38 -24.25
N ARG A 180 -3.12 -8.23 -24.99
CA ARG A 180 -2.71 -9.61 -25.32
C ARG A 180 -2.26 -10.44 -24.09
N PRO A 181 -3.10 -10.59 -23.04
CA PRO A 181 -2.71 -11.24 -21.78
C PRO A 181 -2.30 -12.71 -21.94
N ARG A 182 -2.73 -13.38 -23.01
CA ARG A 182 -2.38 -14.78 -23.34
C ARG A 182 -0.94 -14.96 -23.84
N LEU A 183 -0.27 -13.89 -24.26
CA LEU A 183 1.13 -13.93 -24.71
C LEU A 183 2.13 -13.72 -23.58
N LEU A 184 1.65 -13.50 -22.36
CA LEU A 184 2.50 -13.29 -21.19
C LEU A 184 3.02 -14.62 -20.67
N ILE A 185 4.30 -14.63 -20.29
CA ILE A 185 5.00 -15.83 -19.81
C ILE A 185 4.50 -16.24 -18.42
N ALA A 186 4.18 -15.25 -17.58
CA ALA A 186 3.41 -15.45 -16.37
C ALA A 186 1.93 -15.16 -16.67
N SER A 187 1.09 -16.19 -16.55
CA SER A 187 -0.34 -16.10 -16.85
C SER A 187 -1.07 -15.27 -15.78
N PRO A 188 -1.75 -14.17 -16.15
CA PRO A 188 -2.56 -13.40 -15.21
C PRO A 188 -3.91 -14.08 -14.88
N PHE A 189 -4.28 -15.11 -15.63
CA PHE A 189 -5.60 -15.75 -15.52
C PHE A 189 -5.76 -16.61 -14.25
N GLY A 190 -4.66 -17.00 -13.61
CA GLY A 190 -4.68 -17.75 -12.35
C GLY A 190 -4.72 -16.88 -11.10
N ALA A 191 -4.90 -15.56 -11.23
CA ALA A 191 -4.83 -14.63 -10.10
C ALA A 191 -6.04 -14.74 -9.15
N CYS A 192 -7.22 -15.03 -9.70
CA CYS A 192 -8.48 -15.26 -9.00
C CYS A 192 -9.56 -15.74 -10.00
N GLU A 193 -10.72 -16.19 -9.50
CA GLU A 193 -11.86 -16.61 -10.33
C GLU A 193 -12.98 -15.54 -10.34
N PRO A 194 -13.37 -15.00 -11.52
CA PRO A 194 -14.47 -14.06 -11.65
C PRO A 194 -15.80 -14.61 -11.12
N ARG A 195 -16.53 -13.80 -10.36
CA ARG A 195 -17.85 -14.18 -9.85
C ARG A 195 -18.77 -13.00 -9.61
N LYS A 196 -20.08 -13.26 -9.53
CA LYS A 196 -21.08 -12.25 -9.16
C LYS A 196 -20.98 -11.89 -7.68
N GLY A 197 -21.25 -10.63 -7.36
CA GLY A 197 -21.25 -10.15 -5.97
C GLY A 197 -19.88 -10.23 -5.31
N PHE A 198 -18.78 -10.07 -6.05
CA PHE A 198 -17.41 -10.16 -5.51
C PHE A 198 -17.20 -9.24 -4.31
N PHE A 199 -17.55 -7.95 -4.44
CA PHE A 199 -17.42 -6.98 -3.34
C PHE A 199 -18.31 -7.26 -2.14
N GLU A 200 -19.47 -7.89 -2.33
CA GLU A 200 -20.41 -8.22 -1.25
C GLU A 200 -19.85 -9.28 -0.28
N ARG A 201 -18.85 -10.04 -0.73
CA ARG A 201 -18.21 -11.11 0.06
C ARG A 201 -16.93 -10.68 0.75
N LEU A 202 -16.45 -9.47 0.47
CA LEU A 202 -15.22 -8.98 1.10
C LEU A 202 -15.51 -8.50 2.52
N SER A 203 -14.62 -8.84 3.45
CA SER A 203 -14.61 -8.18 4.75
C SER A 203 -14.18 -6.72 4.59
N LEU A 204 -14.48 -5.90 5.61
CA LEU A 204 -13.95 -4.55 5.64
C LEU A 204 -12.45 -4.56 6.00
N PHE A 205 -11.98 -5.53 6.82
CA PHE A 205 -10.60 -5.67 7.28
C PHE A 205 -10.05 -7.07 7.08
#